data_AF-A0A7W3SRP4-F1
#
_entry.id   AF-A0A7W3SRP4-F1
#
_cell.length_a   1.000
_cell.length_b   1.000
_cell.length_c   1.000
_cell.angle_alpha   90.00
_cell.angle_beta   90.00
_cell.angle_gamma   90.00
#
_symmetry.space_group_name_H-M   'P 1'
#
loop_
_entity.id
_entity.type
_entity.pdbx_description
1 polymer ?
#
loop_
_entity_poly.entity_id
_entity_poly.type
_entity_poly.pdbx_seq_one_letter_code
_entity_poly.pdbx_strand_id
1 'polypeptide(L)'
;MAKKKGRSVPMAEVSDKPATLKDLLGADTIAKLKEQANELKKEEQERREAEQLKAEEACKAEQKRLDNDFEHLLSKSDLDWQKYK
;
A
#
# COMPACT_ATOMS: atom_id res chain seq x y z
N MET A 1 32.29 -58.96 17.52
CA MET A 1 32.25 -57.80 16.61
C MET A 1 30.89 -57.72 15.94
N ALA A 2 30.22 -56.59 16.17
CA ALA A 2 29.02 -55.98 15.57
C ALA A 2 28.15 -56.74 14.53
N LYS A 3 26.83 -56.81 14.81
CA LYS A 3 25.81 -56.37 13.85
C LYS A 3 24.53 -55.88 14.55
N LYS A 4 24.38 -54.55 14.57
CA LYS A 4 23.26 -53.80 15.16
C LYS A 4 22.09 -53.80 14.17
N LYS A 5 20.99 -54.48 14.50
CA LYS A 5 19.77 -54.52 13.69
C LYS A 5 19.00 -53.21 13.92
N GLY A 6 19.08 -52.29 12.96
CA GLY A 6 18.37 -51.02 12.98
C GLY A 6 16.86 -51.21 12.97
N ARG A 7 16.18 -50.52 13.88
CA ARG A 7 14.72 -50.45 13.97
C ARG A 7 14.26 -49.43 12.92
N SER A 8 13.60 -49.91 11.87
CA SER A 8 12.97 -49.04 10.86
C SER A 8 11.79 -48.33 11.51
N VAL A 9 11.89 -47.00 11.60
CA VAL A 9 10.80 -46.11 11.98
C VAL A 9 9.85 -46.04 10.77
N PRO A 10 8.51 -46.16 10.94
CA PRO A 10 7.62 -45.88 9.83
C PRO A 10 7.73 -44.39 9.51
N MET A 11 8.28 -44.08 8.34
CA MET A 11 8.26 -42.75 7.75
C MET A 11 6.78 -42.39 7.58
N ALA A 12 6.29 -41.42 8.34
CA ALA A 12 4.97 -40.87 8.10
C ALA A 12 4.96 -40.36 6.66
N GLU A 13 4.09 -40.93 5.84
CA GLU A 13 3.84 -40.46 4.50
C GLU A 13 3.37 -39.01 4.61
N VAL A 14 4.28 -38.07 4.33
CA VAL A 14 3.94 -36.68 4.08
C VAL A 14 3.15 -36.73 2.77
N SER A 15 1.84 -36.95 2.91
CA SER A 15 0.89 -36.83 1.82
C SER A 15 1.06 -35.45 1.23
N ASP A 16 1.67 -35.42 0.05
CA ASP A 16 1.79 -34.32 -0.90
C ASP A 16 0.39 -33.96 -1.45
N LYS A 17 -0.54 -33.66 -0.54
CA LYS A 17 -1.84 -33.11 -0.86
C LYS A 17 -1.72 -31.61 -0.62
N PRO A 18 -2.08 -30.74 -1.58
CA PRO A 18 -2.27 -29.34 -1.28
C PRO A 18 -3.49 -29.28 -0.35
N ALA A 19 -3.25 -29.39 0.96
CA ALA A 19 -4.13 -28.86 1.97
C ALA A 19 -4.15 -27.35 1.71
N THR A 20 -4.97 -26.96 0.73
CA THR A 20 -5.19 -25.56 0.41
C THR A 20 -5.57 -24.90 1.72
N LEU A 21 -5.12 -23.67 1.94
CA LEU A 21 -5.38 -22.96 3.20
C LEU A 21 -6.87 -23.00 3.62
N LYS A 22 -7.79 -23.20 2.68
CA LYS A 22 -9.22 -23.49 2.87
C LYS A 22 -9.59 -24.77 3.63
N ASP A 23 -8.75 -25.81 3.57
CA ASP A 23 -8.99 -27.10 4.20
C ASP A 23 -8.43 -27.14 5.64
N LEU A 24 -7.40 -26.32 5.92
CA LEU A 24 -6.81 -26.14 7.27
C LEU A 24 -7.51 -25.02 8.07
N LEU A 25 -7.90 -23.94 7.41
CA LEU A 25 -8.65 -22.83 7.99
C LEU A 25 -10.10 -22.97 7.53
N GLY A 26 -10.96 -23.48 8.41
CA GLY A 26 -12.39 -23.64 8.12
C GLY A 26 -13.01 -22.37 7.55
N ALA A 27 -14.04 -22.51 6.70
CA ALA A 27 -14.63 -21.42 5.92
C ALA A 27 -14.97 -20.16 6.74
N ASP A 28 -15.33 -20.34 8.02
CA ASP A 28 -15.61 -19.27 8.98
C ASP A 28 -14.40 -18.35 9.24
N THR A 29 -13.21 -18.94 9.40
CA THR A 29 -11.97 -18.20 9.64
C THR A 29 -11.51 -17.43 8.39
N ILE A 30 -11.75 -17.99 7.20
CA ILE A 30 -11.46 -17.31 5.93
C ILE A 30 -12.45 -16.17 5.67
N ALA A 31 -13.72 -16.32 6.07
CA ALA A 31 -14.69 -15.24 6.00
C ALA A 31 -14.26 -14.06 6.87
N LYS A 32 -13.89 -14.31 8.13
CA LYS A 32 -13.34 -13.29 9.03
C LYS A 32 -12.08 -12.63 8.48
N LEU A 33 -11.14 -13.41 7.93
CA LEU A 33 -9.91 -12.86 7.36
C LEU A 33 -10.19 -11.93 6.17
N LYS A 34 -11.18 -12.28 5.33
CA LYS A 34 -11.59 -11.43 4.21
C LYS A 34 -12.28 -10.16 4.67
N GLU A 35 -13.10 -10.24 5.71
CA GLU A 35 -13.77 -9.09 6.31
C GLU A 35 -12.73 -8.10 6.86
N GLN A 36 -11.78 -8.59 7.66
CA GLN A 36 -10.68 -7.78 8.16
C GLN A 36 -9.77 -7.23 7.05
N ALA A 37 -9.52 -8.02 6.00
CA ALA A 37 -8.74 -7.56 4.85
C ALA A 37 -9.47 -6.44 4.07
N ASN A 38 -10.80 -6.48 4.02
CA ASN A 38 -11.60 -5.43 3.40
C ASN A 38 -11.65 -4.16 4.27
N GLU A 39 -11.76 -4.31 5.59
CA GLU A 39 -11.69 -3.19 6.53
C GLU A 39 -10.34 -2.46 6.43
N LEU A 40 -9.23 -3.21 6.46
CA LEU A 40 -7.88 -2.63 6.34
C LEU A 40 -7.66 -1.92 5.00
N LYS A 41 -8.17 -2.48 3.91
CA LYS A 41 -8.10 -1.82 2.59
C LYS A 41 -8.88 -0.51 2.59
N LYS A 42 -10.06 -0.49 3.20
CA LYS A 42 -10.87 0.73 3.28
C LYS A 42 -10.15 1.80 4.10
N GLU A 43 -9.56 1.43 5.23
CA GLU A 43 -8.80 2.34 6.09
C GLU A 43 -7.53 2.87 5.40
N GLU A 44 -6.82 2.02 4.64
CA GLU A 44 -5.67 2.45 3.83
C GLU A 44 -6.09 3.45 2.74
N GLN A 45 -7.22 3.19 2.09
CA GLN A 45 -7.77 4.04 1.04
C GLN A 45 -8.19 5.40 1.60
N GLU A 46 -8.86 5.44 2.75
CA GLU A 46 -9.21 6.67 3.46
C GLU A 46 -7.96 7.46 3.89
N ARG A 47 -6.91 6.79 4.38
CA ARG A 47 -5.62 7.44 4.69
C ARG A 47 -4.99 8.08 3.45
N ARG A 48 -5.00 7.37 2.33
CA ARG A 48 -4.39 7.84 1.09
C ARG A 48 -5.16 9.01 0.48
N GLU A 49 -6.49 9.00 0.59
CA GLU A 49 -7.34 10.11 0.18
C GLU A 49 -7.10 11.34 1.08
N ALA A 50 -6.99 11.15 2.40
CA ALA A 50 -6.70 12.24 3.33
C ALA A 50 -5.32 12.87 3.10
N GLU A 51 -4.32 12.07 2.72
CA GLU A 51 -2.97 12.56 2.41
C GLU A 51 -2.95 13.34 1.08
N GLN A 52 -3.68 12.87 0.06
CA GLN A 52 -3.84 13.61 -1.19
C GLN A 52 -4.55 14.94 -0.98
N LEU A 53 -5.63 14.96 -0.18
CA LEU A 53 -6.37 16.19 0.11
C LEU A 53 -5.49 17.22 0.83
N LYS A 54 -4.65 16.78 1.78
CA LYS A 54 -3.69 17.65 2.47
C LYS A 54 -2.60 18.18 1.53
N ALA A 55 -2.11 17.35 0.62
CA ALA A 55 -1.13 17.77 -0.38
C ALA A 55 -1.72 18.81 -1.34
N GLU A 56 -2.95 18.61 -1.80
CA GLU A 56 -3.67 19.57 -2.64
C GLU A 56 -3.94 20.90 -1.92
N GLU A 57 -4.32 20.85 -0.64
CA GLU A 57 -4.52 22.05 0.17
C GLU A 57 -3.21 22.81 0.39
N ALA A 58 -2.11 22.10 0.66
CA ALA A 58 -0.78 22.69 0.78
C ALA A 58 -0.32 23.35 -0.53
N CYS A 59 -0.45 22.64 -1.66
CA CYS A 59 -0.15 23.19 -2.99
C CYS A 59 -0.99 24.44 -3.28
N LYS A 60 -2.28 24.44 -2.92
CA LYS A 60 -3.17 25.60 -3.12
C LYS A 60 -2.79 26.77 -2.22
N ALA A 61 -2.40 26.50 -0.98
CA ALA A 61 -1.92 27.54 -0.06
C ALA A 61 -0.60 28.14 -0.53
N GLU A 62 0.33 27.30 -1.00
CA GLU A 62 1.61 27.73 -1.57
C GLU A 62 1.41 28.53 -2.86
N GLN A 63 0.55 28.05 -3.78
CA GLN A 63 0.18 28.79 -4.99
C GLN A 63 -0.40 30.17 -4.64
N LYS A 64 -1.31 30.24 -3.65
CA LYS A 64 -1.84 31.53 -3.17
C LYS A 64 -0.76 32.43 -2.57
N ARG A 65 0.25 31.88 -1.89
CA ARG A 65 1.38 32.68 -1.39
C ARG A 65 2.23 33.20 -2.54
N LEU A 66 2.53 32.35 -3.51
CA LEU A 66 3.29 32.71 -4.71
C LEU A 66 2.55 33.74 -5.57
N ASP A 67 1.23 33.63 -5.68
CA ASP A 67 0.39 34.62 -6.37
C ASP A 67 0.32 35.96 -5.62
N ASN A 68 0.61 35.98 -4.32
CA ASN A 68 0.72 37.19 -3.53
C ASN A 68 2.16 37.75 -3.50
N ASP A 69 3.15 36.91 -3.79
CA ASP A 69 4.55 37.29 -3.83
C ASP A 69 4.89 37.94 -5.17
N PHE A 70 5.11 39.26 -5.12
CA PHE A 70 5.40 40.06 -6.30
C PHE A 70 6.71 39.63 -7.01
N GLU A 71 7.70 39.10 -6.29
CA GLU A 71 8.93 38.57 -6.90
C GLU A 71 8.64 37.33 -7.77
N HIS A 72 7.78 36.44 -7.29
CA HIS A 72 7.35 35.27 -8.06
C HIS A 72 6.52 35.67 -9.27
N LEU A 73 5.58 36.61 -9.10
CA LEU A 73 4.80 37.14 -10.21
C LEU A 73 5.70 37.81 -11.25
N LEU A 74 6.65 38.65 -10.82
CA LEU A 74 7.53 39.41 -11.70
C LEU A 74 8.51 38.52 -12.47
N SER A 75 9.07 37.49 -11.83
CA SER A 75 9.96 36.53 -12.50
C SER A 75 9.23 35.62 -13.49
N LYS A 76 7.94 35.34 -13.27
CA LYS A 76 7.12 34.46 -14.10
C LYS A 76 6.35 35.19 -15.20
N SER A 77 6.10 36.48 -15.03
CA SER A 77 5.49 37.30 -16.07
C SER A 77 6.58 37.79 -17.02
N ASP A 78 6.59 37.26 -18.24
CA ASP A 78 7.38 37.78 -19.36
C ASP A 78 6.88 39.19 -19.72
N LEU A 79 7.33 40.19 -18.96
CA LEU A 79 7.07 41.61 -19.17
C LEU A 79 7.95 42.14 -20.30
N ASP A 80 7.83 41.52 -21.47
CA ASP A 80 8.55 41.90 -22.68
C ASP A 80 7.76 43.01 -23.40
N TRP A 81 7.83 44.23 -22.85
CA TRP A 81 7.13 45.42 -23.32
C TRP A 81 7.46 45.78 -24.78
N GLN A 82 8.58 45.28 -25.32
CA GLN A 82 8.94 45.41 -26.73
C GLN A 82 7.97 44.67 -27.67
N LYS A 83 7.24 43.65 -27.19
CA LYS A 83 6.29 42.90 -28.02
C LYS A 83 4.95 43.62 -28.24
N TYR A 84 4.68 44.66 -27.47
CA TYR A 84 3.44 45.44 -27.52
C TYR A 84 3.65 46.85 -28.10
N LYS A 85 4.81 47.09 -28.74
CA LYS A 85 5.18 48.38 -29.31
C LYS A 85 5.05 48.43 -30.83
#